data_AF-A0A1S2MKQ7-F1
#
_entry.id   AF-A0A1S2MKQ7-F1
#
_cell.length_a   1.000
_cell.length_b   1.000
_cell.length_c   1.000
_cell.angle_alpha   90.00
_cell.angle_beta   90.00
_cell.angle_gamma   90.00
#
_symmetry.space_group_name_H-M   'P 1'
#
loop_
_entity.id
_entity.type
_entity.pdbx_description
1 polymer ?
#
loop_
_entity_poly.entity_id
_entity_poly.type
_entity_poly.pdbx_seq_one_letter_code
_entity_poly.pdbx_strand_id
1 'polypeptide(L)' 'MATWLAIVLIVLALIIGLVGGFFLARKYMMDYLKKNPPINEEMLRMMMMQMGQKPSQKKINQMMTMMNKNQEEQLKKSK' A
#
# COMPACT_ATOMS: atom_id res chain seq x y z
N MET A 1 26.40 3.35 39.51
CA MET A 1 25.80 4.46 38.73
C MET A 1 25.79 4.11 37.23
N ALA A 2 24.99 3.12 36.80
CA ALA A 2 24.91 2.67 35.40
C ALA A 2 23.46 2.57 34.88
N THR A 3 22.49 2.85 35.75
CA THR A 3 21.05 2.77 35.44
C THR A 3 20.63 3.76 34.37
N TRP A 4 21.20 4.96 34.34
CA TRP A 4 20.90 5.97 33.31
C TRP A 4 21.35 5.53 31.91
N LEU A 5 22.52 4.90 31.79
CA LEU A 5 23.06 4.36 30.54
C LEU A 5 22.17 3.24 29.99
N ALA A 6 21.68 2.36 30.86
CA ALA A 6 20.75 1.30 30.49
C ALA A 6 19.42 1.87 29.94
N ILE A 7 18.87 2.91 30.59
CA ILE A 7 17.63 3.56 30.16
C ILE A 7 17.82 4.20 28.77
N VAL A 8 18.92 4.92 28.55
CA VAL A 8 19.21 5.55 27.25
C VAL A 8 19.34 4.51 26.13
N LEU A 9 20.04 3.40 26.38
CA LEU A 9 20.18 2.32 25.40
C LEU A 9 18.85 1.64 25.06
N ILE A 10 17.99 1.42 26.06
CA ILE A 10 16.65 0.84 25.84
C ILE A 10 15.79 1.77 24.99
N VAL A 11 15.80 3.08 25.27
CA VAL A 11 15.05 4.07 24.50
C VAL A 11 15.56 4.15 23.06
N LEU A 12 16.88 4.14 22.86
CA LEU A 12 17.48 4.15 21.53
C LEU A 12 17.13 2.88 20.75
N ALA A 13 17.16 1.71 21.38
CA ALA A 13 16.77 0.44 20.78
C ALA A 13 15.28 0.41 20.40
N LEU A 14 14.41 0.99 21.22
CA LEU A 14 12.98 1.13 20.89
C LEU A 14 12.77 2.05 19.69
N ILE A 15 13.47 3.18 19.61
CA ILE A 15 13.36 4.10 18.47
C ILE A 15 13.84 3.42 17.18
N ILE A 16 14.99 2.75 17.23
CA ILE A 16 15.55 2.02 16.08
C ILE A 16 14.63 0.87 15.67
N GLY A 17 14.07 0.14 16.64
CA GLY A 17 13.12 -0.96 16.38
C GLY A 17 11.82 -0.47 15.74
N LEU A 18 11.26 0.66 16.20
CA LEU A 18 10.05 1.25 15.62
C LEU A 18 10.30 1.79 14.21
N VAL A 19 11.39 2.55 14.01
CA VAL A 19 11.72 3.11 12.69
C VAL A 19 12.07 2.00 11.70
N GLY A 20 12.92 1.05 12.11
CA GLY A 20 13.30 -0.10 11.29
C GLY A 20 12.11 -1.01 10.98
N GLY A 21 11.30 -1.35 11.98
CA GLY A 21 10.11 -2.18 11.82
C GLY A 21 9.06 -1.54 10.91
N PHE A 22 8.80 -0.23 11.07
CA PHE A 22 7.87 0.51 10.22
C PHE A 22 8.32 0.55 8.76
N PHE A 23 9.61 0.81 8.51
CA PHE A 23 10.15 0.89 7.15
C PHE A 23 10.13 -0.48 6.45
N LEU A 24 10.46 -1.54 7.19
CA LEU A 24 10.44 -2.90 6.67
C LEU A 24 9.00 -3.34 6.37
N ALA A 25 8.07 -3.16 7.31
CA ALA A 25 6.66 -3.48 7.11
C ALA A 25 6.06 -2.72 5.92
N ARG A 26 6.40 -1.42 5.77
CA ARG A 26 5.98 -0.62 4.61
C ARG A 26 6.48 -1.21 3.28
N LYS A 27 7.74 -1.62 3.22
CA LYS A 27 8.33 -2.25 2.03
C LYS A 27 7.64 -3.58 1.69
N TYR A 28 7.45 -4.44 2.69
CA TYR A 28 6.76 -5.72 2.52
C TYR A 28 5.32 -5.55 2.05
N MET A 29 4.59 -4.56 2.59
CA MET A 29 3.21 -4.28 2.17
C MET A 29 3.15 -3.82 0.71
N MET A 30 4.09 -2.96 0.28
CA MET A 30 4.16 -2.50 -1.11
C MET A 30 4.44 -3.65 -2.08
N ASP A 31 5.34 -4.56 -1.72
CA ASP A 31 5.67 -5.73 -2.54
C ASP A 31 4.54 -6.76 -2.58
N TYR A 32 3.74 -6.87 -1.52
CA TYR A 32 2.52 -7.69 -1.50
C TYR A 32 1.44 -7.14 -2.44
N LEU A 33 1.17 -5.83 -2.40
CA LEU A 33 0.20 -5.16 -3.28
C LEU A 33 0.59 -5.23 -4.76
N LYS A 34 1.90 -5.30 -5.06
CA LYS A 34 2.40 -5.52 -6.44
C LYS A 34 2.15 -6.92 -6.96
N LYS A 35 2.22 -7.93 -6.09
CA LYS A 35 2.06 -9.34 -6.50
C LYS A 35 0.59 -9.74 -6.67
N ASN A 36 -0.33 -9.11 -5.93
CA ASN A 36 -1.77 -9.25 -6.09
C ASN A 36 -2.39 -7.87 -6.32
N PRO A 37 -2.52 -7.43 -7.59
CA PRO A 37 -3.05 -6.10 -7.87
C PRO A 37 -4.45 -5.97 -7.25
N PRO A 38 -4.71 -4.92 -6.46
CA PRO A 38 -5.91 -4.82 -5.64
C PRO A 38 -7.21 -4.58 -6.44
N ILE A 39 -7.16 -4.52 -7.78
CA ILE A 39 -8.31 -4.16 -8.62
C ILE A 39 -8.48 -5.18 -9.74
N ASN A 40 -9.58 -5.93 -9.67
CA ASN A 40 -10.05 -6.82 -10.74
C ASN A 40 -11.32 -6.23 -11.41
N GLU A 41 -11.73 -6.77 -12.56
CA GLU A 41 -12.94 -6.31 -13.29
C GLU A 41 -14.21 -6.35 -12.45
N GLU A 42 -14.29 -7.33 -11.57
CA GLU A 42 -15.45 -7.59 -10.73
C GLU A 42 -15.61 -6.53 -9.64
N MET A 43 -14.51 -6.10 -9.01
CA MET A 43 -14.47 -4.99 -8.07
C MET A 43 -14.79 -3.67 -8.75
N LEU A 44 -14.28 -3.44 -9.98
CA LEU A 44 -14.66 -2.26 -10.77
C LEU A 44 -16.14 -2.24 -11.12
N ARG A 45 -16.69 -3.41 -11.46
CA ARG A 45 -18.12 -3.58 -11.73
C ARG A 45 -18.95 -3.33 -10.47
N MET A 46 -18.57 -3.92 -9.33
CA MET A 46 -19.21 -3.69 -8.04
C MET A 46 -19.14 -2.22 -7.62
N MET A 47 -18.00 -1.56 -7.78
CA MET A 47 -17.82 -0.14 -7.49
C MET A 47 -18.72 0.74 -8.37
N MET A 48 -18.82 0.45 -9.68
CA MET A 48 -19.74 1.18 -10.56
C MET A 48 -21.21 0.93 -10.22
N MET A 49 -21.57 -0.31 -9.87
CA MET A 49 -22.93 -0.65 -9.44
C MET A 49 -23.28 0.06 -8.12
N GLN A 50 -22.35 0.16 -7.17
CA GLN A 50 -22.53 0.91 -5.92
C GLN A 50 -22.73 2.41 -6.17
N MET A 51 -22.10 2.96 -7.21
CA MET A 51 -22.27 4.35 -7.64
C MET A 51 -23.52 4.59 -8.51
N GLY A 52 -24.37 3.58 -8.71
CA GLY A 52 -25.57 3.67 -9.56
C GLY A 52 -25.27 3.82 -11.06
N GLN A 53 -24.02 3.60 -11.49
CA GLN A 53 -23.66 3.60 -12.90
C GLN A 53 -23.86 2.21 -13.50
N LYS A 54 -24.52 2.13 -14.65
CA LYS A 54 -24.62 0.88 -15.42
C LYS A 54 -23.20 0.44 -15.83
N PRO A 55 -22.74 -0.75 -15.38
CA PRO A 55 -21.45 -1.26 -15.78
C PRO A 55 -21.48 -1.62 -17.27
N SER A 56 -20.77 -0.85 -18.10
CA SER A 56 -20.51 -1.20 -19.50
C SER A 56 -19.12 -1.83 -19.58
N GLN A 57 -18.99 -3.01 -20.19
CA GLN A 57 -17.71 -3.72 -20.30
C GLN A 57 -16.60 -2.87 -20.93
N LYS A 58 -16.93 -2.03 -21.91
CA LYS A 58 -15.97 -1.09 -22.51
C LYS A 58 -15.46 -0.06 -21.50
N LYS A 59 -16.35 0.45 -20.64
CA LYS A 59 -16.01 1.43 -19.61
C LYS A 59 -15.20 0.79 -18.48
N ILE A 60 -15.52 -0.45 -18.08
CA ILE A 60 -14.71 -1.24 -17.13
C ILE A 60 -13.29 -1.38 -17.64
N ASN A 61 -13.12 -1.79 -18.90
CA ASN A 61 -11.80 -2.06 -19.46
C ASN A 61 -10.95 -0.79 -19.57
N GLN A 62 -11.58 0.34 -19.94
CA GLN A 62 -10.95 1.66 -19.93
C GLN A 62 -10.55 2.09 -18.51
N MET A 63 -11.43 1.91 -17.53
CA MET A 63 -11.17 2.26 -16.13
C MET A 63 -10.05 1.41 -15.53
N MET A 64 -10.04 0.11 -15.81
CA MET A 64 -8.99 -0.81 -15.35
C MET A 64 -7.64 -0.39 -15.89
N THR A 65 -7.57 -0.05 -17.19
CA THR A 65 -6.31 0.40 -17.81
C THR A 65 -5.80 1.69 -17.17
N MET A 66 -6.68 2.65 -16.88
CA MET A 66 -6.31 3.88 -16.17
C MET A 66 -5.87 3.63 -14.72
N MET A 67 -6.58 2.76 -13.99
CA MET A 67 -6.23 2.43 -12.61
C MET A 67 -4.90 1.68 -12.49
N ASN A 68 -4.63 0.74 -13.40
CA ASN A 68 -3.35 0.03 -13.45
C ASN A 68 -2.19 1.00 -13.70
N LYS A 69 -2.33 1.93 -14.65
CA LYS A 69 -1.32 2.98 -14.91
C LYS A 69 -1.11 3.88 -13.70
N ASN A 70 -2.19 4.37 -13.08
CA ASN A 70 -2.09 5.24 -11.90
C ASN A 70 -1.47 4.52 -10.69
N GLN A 71 -1.75 3.22 -10.51
CA GLN A 71 -1.09 2.41 -9.48
C GLN A 71 0.39 2.23 -9.77
N GLU A 72 0.78 1.90 -11.00
CA GLU A 72 2.19 1.79 -11.39
C GLU A 72 2.96 3.10 -11.17
N GLU A 73 2.36 4.25 -11.51
CA GLU A 73 2.96 5.56 -11.28
C GLU A 73 3.10 5.89 -9.79
N GLN A 74 2.10 5.58 -8.97
CA GLN A 74 2.21 5.75 -7.51
C GLN A 74 3.26 4.83 -6.89
N LEU A 75 3.36 3.58 -7.37
CA LEU A 75 4.38 2.63 -6.94
C LEU A 75 5.79 3.11 -7.33
N LYS A 76 5.95 3.72 -8.51
CA LYS A 76 7.21 4.34 -8.95
C LYS A 76 7.57 5.58 -8.12
N LYS A 77 6.59 6.41 -7.74
CA LYS A 77 6.80 7.62 -6.93
C LYS A 77 7.09 7.32 -5.46
N SER A 78 6.67 6.16 -4.96
CA SER A 78 6.95 5.67 -3.60
C SER A 78 8.30 4.95 -3.45
N LYS A 79 9.01 4.73 -4.55
CA LYS A 79 10.30 4.03 -4.63
C LYS A 79 11.44 5.04 -4.61
#